data_AF-A0A354NV23-F1
#
_entry.id   AF-A0A354NV23-F1
#
_cell.length_a   1.000
_cell.length_b   1.000
_cell.length_c   1.000
_cell.angle_alpha   90.00
_cell.angle_beta   90.00
_cell.angle_gamma   90.00
#
_symmetry.space_group_name_H-M   'P 1'
#
loop_
_entity.id
_entity.type
_entity.pdbx_description
1 polymer ?
#
loop_
_entity_poly.entity_id
_entity_poly.type
_entity_poly.pdbx_seq_one_letter_code
_entity_poly.pdbx_strand_id
1 'polypeptide(L)' 'MILPTYESKYFPYTLPPRLDYNVECGFAKLYPWTESPRTVANWIRNAYNRREKIDPDNSFPSFPINRTGHRWHYGAR' A
#
# COMPACT_ATOMS: atom_id res chain seq x y z
N MET A 1 -15.22 1.07 19.52
CA MET A 1 -14.53 0.62 18.29
C MET A 1 -13.52 1.69 17.93
N ILE A 2 -12.22 1.41 18.06
CA ILE A 2 -11.18 2.37 17.67
C ILE A 2 -10.93 2.15 16.18
N LEU A 3 -11.42 3.07 15.35
CA LEU A 3 -11.01 3.13 13.95
C LEU A 3 -9.54 3.56 13.93
N PRO A 4 -8.67 2.94 13.12
CA PRO A 4 -7.33 3.48 12.93
C PRO A 4 -7.49 4.80 12.18
N THR A 5 -7.49 5.90 12.92
CA THR A 5 -7.33 7.25 12.38
C THR A 5 -5.91 7.36 11.84
N TYR A 6 -5.66 6.74 10.69
CA TYR A 6 -4.54 7.13 9.86
C TYR A 6 -4.84 8.55 9.40
N GLU A 7 -4.07 9.50 9.92
CA GLU A 7 -4.01 10.84 9.35
C GLU A 7 -3.83 10.73 7.84
N SER A 8 -4.36 11.70 7.10
CA SER A 8 -4.37 11.73 5.63
C SER A 8 -2.97 11.73 4.97
N LYS A 9 -1.90 11.72 5.77
CA LYS A 9 -0.52 11.63 5.34
C LYS A 9 0.08 10.30 5.78
N TYR A 10 0.37 9.47 4.78
CA TYR A 10 1.16 8.27 4.93
C TYR A 10 2.63 8.61 5.26
N PHE A 11 3.25 7.81 6.14
CA PHE A 11 4.68 7.86 6.45
C PHE A 11 5.35 6.60 5.88
N PRO A 12 6.42 6.68 5.09
CA PRO A 12 7.08 5.54 4.42
C PRO A 12 7.25 4.28 5.28
N TYR A 13 7.60 4.42 6.56
CA TYR A 13 7.83 3.28 7.46
C TYR A 13 6.57 2.64 8.06
N THR A 14 5.36 3.11 7.73
CA THR A 14 4.10 2.54 8.24
C THR A 14 3.47 1.53 7.30
N LEU A 15 3.88 1.48 6.03
CA LEU A 15 3.44 0.45 5.09
C LEU A 15 4.55 -0.57 4.82
N PRO A 16 4.18 -1.81 4.44
CA PRO A 16 5.14 -2.78 3.95
C PRO A 16 5.98 -2.19 2.81
N PRO A 17 7.31 -2.36 2.80
CA PRO A 17 8.19 -1.74 1.80
C PRO A 17 7.82 -2.06 0.34
N ARG A 18 7.32 -3.27 0.06
CA ARG A 18 6.82 -3.63 -1.27
C ARG A 18 5.60 -2.81 -1.68
N LEU A 19 4.69 -2.53 -0.74
CA LEU A 19 3.53 -1.70 -1.03
C LEU A 19 3.96 -0.24 -1.28
N ASP A 20 4.93 0.26 -0.52
CA ASP A 20 5.51 1.58 -0.70
C ASP A 20 6.09 1.76 -2.11
N TYR A 21 6.94 0.84 -2.57
CA TYR A 21 7.50 0.90 -3.92
C TYR A 21 6.42 0.85 -5.01
N ASN A 22 5.37 0.05 -4.80
CA ASN A 22 4.24 0.00 -5.74
C ASN A 22 3.40 1.29 -5.71
N VAL A 23 3.38 2.04 -4.61
CA VAL A 23 2.77 3.36 -4.54
C VAL A 23 3.65 4.38 -5.26
N GLU A 24 4.97 4.32 -5.08
CA GLU A 24 5.94 5.19 -5.76
C GLU A 24 5.93 5.02 -7.28
N CYS A 25 5.88 3.78 -7.79
CA CYS A 25 5.78 3.52 -9.23
C CYS A 25 4.36 3.74 -9.80
N GLY A 26 3.38 4.07 -8.94
CA GLY A 26 2.00 4.38 -9.33
C GLY A 26 1.11 3.17 -9.62
N PHE A 27 1.63 1.95 -9.46
CA PHE A 27 0.87 0.71 -9.56
C PHE A 27 -0.27 0.67 -8.53
N ALA A 28 0.07 0.95 -7.27
CA ALA A 28 -0.83 1.05 -6.14
C ALA A 28 -1.21 2.51 -5.85
N LYS A 29 -2.39 2.71 -5.25
CA LYS A 29 -2.84 4.01 -4.76
C LYS A 29 -3.45 3.84 -3.37
N LEU A 30 -3.15 4.78 -2.50
CA LEU A 30 -3.71 4.85 -1.16
C LEU A 30 -4.85 5.87 -1.15
N TYR A 31 -5.92 5.56 -0.43
CA TYR A 31 -7.08 6.42 -0.28
C TYR A 31 -7.49 6.46 1.19
N PRO A 32 -7.96 7.62 1.71
CA PRO A 32 -8.65 7.66 3.00
C PRO A 32 -9.86 6.72 2.96
N TRP A 33 -10.09 5.98 4.04
CA TRP A 33 -11.23 5.08 4.09
C TRP A 33 -12.55 5.84 3.94
N THR A 34 -13.52 5.22 3.26
CA THR A 34 -14.87 5.75 3.07
C THR A 34 -15.88 4.62 3.10
N GLU A 35 -17.08 4.89 3.61
CA GLU A 35 -18.20 3.95 3.59
C GLU A 35 -19.01 4.03 2.30
N SER A 36 -18.69 4.95 1.39
CA SER A 36 -19.42 5.10 0.12
C SER A 36 -19.12 3.94 -0.84
N PRO A 37 -20.10 3.08 -1.15
CA PRO A 37 -19.86 1.92 -2.02
C PRO A 37 -19.46 2.33 -3.44
N ARG A 38 -20.05 3.43 -3.94
CA ARG A 38 -19.74 3.99 -5.26
C ARG A 38 -18.26 4.37 -5.38
N THR A 39 -17.71 4.99 -4.34
CA THR A 39 -16.31 5.43 -4.32
C THR A 39 -15.37 4.23 -4.29
N VAL A 40 -15.63 3.24 -3.42
CA VAL A 40 -14.84 2.01 -3.32
C VAL A 40 -14.87 1.23 -4.64
N ALA A 41 -16.06 1.07 -5.25
CA ALA A 41 -16.20 0.41 -6.54
C ALA A 41 -15.39 1.11 -7.65
N ASN A 42 -15.37 2.45 -7.65
CA ASN A 42 -14.56 3.20 -8.61
C ASN A 42 -13.05 2.99 -8.38
N TRP A 43 -12.59 2.93 -7.13
CA TRP A 43 -11.18 2.63 -6.83
C TRP A 43 -10.78 1.24 -7.31
N ILE A 44 -11.62 0.23 -7.08
CA ILE A 44 -11.39 -1.14 -7.55
C ILE A 44 -11.30 -1.17 -9.08
N ARG A 45 -12.27 -0.56 -9.78
CA ARG A 45 -12.25 -0.47 -11.25
C ARG A 45 -10.98 0.22 -11.76
N ASN A 46 -10.59 1.32 -11.13
CA ASN A 46 -9.38 2.03 -11.53
C ASN A 46 -8.10 1.23 -11.25
N ALA A 47 -8.04 0.47 -10.15
CA ALA A 47 -6.93 -0.43 -9.85
C ALA A 47 -6.83 -1.56 -10.87
N TYR A 48 -7.96 -2.17 -11.22
CA TYR A 48 -8.04 -3.18 -12.25
C TYR A 48 -7.50 -2.67 -13.60
N ASN A 49 -7.90 -1.47 -14.00
CA ASN A 49 -7.41 -0.87 -15.25
C ASN A 49 -5.92 -0.49 -15.20
N ARG A 50 -5.35 -0.22 -14.02
CA ARG A 50 -3.92 0.13 -13.87
C ARG A 50 -3.00 -1.08 -14.01
N ARG A 51 -3.43 -2.26 -13.57
CA ARG A 51 -2.59 -3.47 -13.59
C ARG A 51 -2.09 -3.86 -14.98
N GLU A 52 -2.78 -3.40 -16.03
CA GLU A 52 -2.45 -3.64 -17.44
C GLU A 52 -1.61 -2.51 -18.05
N LYS A 53 -1.39 -1.40 -17.32
CA LYS A 53 -0.74 -0.18 -17.82
C LYS A 53 0.55 0.16 -17.09
N ILE A 54 0.72 -0.32 -15.87
CA ILE A 54 1.86 -0.03 -15.00
C ILE A 54 2.38 -1.36 -14.50
N ASP A 55 3.69 -1.58 -14.63
CA ASP A 55 4.35 -2.75 -14.07
C ASP A 55 4.57 -2.56 -12.56
N PRO A 56 4.29 -3.57 -11.73
CA PRO A 56 4.56 -3.49 -10.30
C PRO A 56 6.05 -3.53 -10.02
N ASP A 57 6.48 -2.77 -9.01
CA ASP A 57 7.83 -2.90 -8.47
C ASP A 57 7.87 -4.06 -7.45
N ASN A 58 8.47 -5.16 -7.89
CA ASN A 58 8.72 -6.35 -7.07
C ASN A 58 10.19 -6.52 -6.70
N SER A 59 11.01 -5.47 -6.83
CA SER A 59 12.44 -5.49 -6.49
C SER A 59 12.69 -5.73 -4.99
N PHE A 60 11.71 -5.43 -4.13
CA PHE A 60 11.84 -5.63 -2.69
C PHE A 60 11.88 -7.13 -2.31
N PRO A 61 12.97 -7.61 -1.68
CA PRO A 61 13.12 -9.02 -1.32
C PRO A 61 11.99 -9.56 -0.46
N SER A 62 11.65 -10.84 -0.65
CA SER A 62 10.73 -11.54 0.25
C SER A 62 11.32 -11.67 1.65
N PHE A 63 10.47 -11.54 2.67
CA PHE A 63 10.88 -11.78 4.04
C PHE A 63 11.05 -13.30 4.26
N PRO A 64 12.23 -13.79 4.66
CA PRO A 64 12.44 -15.21 4.90
C PRO A 64 11.77 -15.68 6.21
N ILE A 65 11.47 -14.73 7.11
CA ILE A 65 10.90 -14.97 8.44
C ILE A 65 9.88 -13.86 8.73
N ASN A 66 8.84 -14.18 9.50
CA ASN A 66 7.86 -13.21 9.99
C ASN A 66 8.56 -12.10 10.80
N ARG A 67 8.18 -10.84 10.54
CA ARG A 67 8.73 -9.67 11.24
C ARG A 67 7.71 -9.09 12.20
N THR A 68 8.19 -8.63 13.35
CA THR A 68 7.41 -7.92 14.37
C THR A 68 8.10 -6.59 14.68
N GLY A 69 7.34 -5.60 15.18
CA GLY A 69 7.88 -4.30 15.55
C GLY A 69 6.88 -3.16 15.33
N HIS A 70 7.29 -1.95 15.70
CA HIS A 70 6.46 -0.75 15.62
C HIS A 70 6.46 -0.07 14.23
N ARG A 71 7.35 -0.48 13.33
CA ARG A 71 7.48 0.07 11.96
C ARG A 71 8.10 -0.93 11.01
N TRP A 72 7.98 -0.66 9.72
CA TRP A 72 8.70 -1.36 8.67
C TRP A 72 10.12 -0.83 8.53
N HIS A 73 11.04 -1.75 8.23
CA HIS A 73 12.45 -1.45 7.99
C HIS A 73 12.81 -1.81 6.55
N TYR A 74 13.41 -0.86 5.84
CA TYR A 74 13.94 -1.05 4.50
C TYR A 74 15.31 -1.72 4.64
N GLY A 75 15.31 -3.04 4.59
CA GLY A 75 16.52 -3.86 4.69
C GLY A 75 16.21 -5.32 4.95
N ALA A 76 16.81 -6.21 4.16
CA ALA A 76 16.96 -7.62 4.48
C ALA A 76 18.15 -7.73 5.46
N ARG A 77 17.90 -7.49 6.74
CA ARG A 77 18.78 -7.88 7.84
C ARG A 77 17.99 -8.75 8.79
#